data_AF-A0AB40DDK6-F1
#
_entry.id   AF-A0AB40DDK6-F1
#
_cell.length_a   1.000
_cell.length_b   1.000
_cell.length_c   1.000
_cell.angle_alpha   90.00
_cell.angle_beta   90.00
_cell.angle_gamma   90.00
#
_symmetry.space_group_name_H-M   'P 1'
#
loop_
_entity.id
_entity.type
_entity.pdbx_description
1 polymer ?
#
loop_
_entity_poly.entity_id
_entity_poly.type
_entity_poly.pdbx_seq_one_letter_code
_entity_poly.pdbx_strand_id
1 'polypeptide(L)'
;MSGLQNGILLLFACNLLLVLYVSANKQQKHQNQEIWEQDLSDTFKIEGSDQGIQKVNLKCGADSMNVVLETEKPFTGVMYTRGSFYKQTAPCFMKPSSNQGSRTMEMNFQLDQCQTLRDGDLYTNIVVIQNDPELITPGDSAFSLECDFRQPRSLDVEASMQARDRKIAQNATQPSTQKN
;
A
#
# COMPACT_ATOMS: atom_id res chain seq x y z
N MET A 1 -32.48 56.76 -47.39
CA MET A 1 -32.70 55.45 -46.75
C MET A 1 -31.49 54.53 -47.03
N SER A 2 -30.32 54.84 -46.48
CA SER A 2 -29.06 54.12 -46.81
C SER A 2 -28.13 53.90 -45.60
N GLY A 3 -28.42 54.48 -44.44
CA GLY A 3 -27.62 54.28 -43.22
C GLY A 3 -27.99 53.03 -42.40
N LEU A 4 -29.24 52.56 -42.49
CA LEU A 4 -29.72 51.44 -41.65
C LEU A 4 -29.28 50.07 -42.20
N GLN A 5 -29.10 49.94 -43.51
CA GLN A 5 -28.64 48.70 -44.15
C GLN A 5 -27.14 48.41 -43.90
N ASN A 6 -26.31 49.45 -43.82
CA ASN A 6 -24.88 49.32 -43.54
C ASN A 6 -24.58 48.95 -42.07
N GLY A 7 -25.41 49.41 -41.13
CA GLY A 7 -25.27 49.07 -39.72
C GLY A 7 -25.56 47.58 -39.43
N ILE A 8 -26.56 47.01 -40.10
CA ILE A 8 -26.92 45.60 -39.94
C ILE A 8 -25.82 44.69 -40.54
N LEU A 9 -25.26 45.04 -41.70
CA LEU A 9 -24.16 44.28 -42.31
C LEU A 9 -22.89 44.26 -41.44
N LEU A 10 -22.56 45.38 -40.80
CA LEU A 10 -21.42 45.48 -39.87
C LEU A 10 -21.62 44.62 -38.61
N LEU A 11 -22.84 44.56 -38.07
CA LEU A 11 -23.14 43.72 -36.90
C LEU A 11 -23.05 42.23 -37.22
N PHE A 12 -23.51 41.80 -38.40
CA PHE A 12 -23.36 40.39 -38.81
C PHE A 12 -21.89 40.03 -39.07
N ALA A 13 -21.12 40.90 -39.72
CA ALA A 13 -19.69 40.69 -39.93
C ALA A 13 -18.90 40.60 -38.62
N CYS A 14 -19.25 41.43 -37.63
CA CYS A 14 -18.60 41.42 -36.32
C CYS A 14 -18.91 40.12 -35.53
N ASN A 15 -20.14 39.63 -35.60
CA ASN A 15 -20.52 38.34 -34.98
C ASN A 15 -19.83 37.14 -35.66
N LEU A 16 -19.67 37.15 -36.99
CA LEU A 16 -18.93 36.12 -37.71
C LEU A 16 -17.44 36.11 -37.36
N LEU A 17 -16.82 37.29 -37.21
CA LEU A 17 -15.42 37.41 -36.79
C LEU A 17 -15.20 36.92 -35.34
N LEU A 18 -16.14 37.19 -34.42
CA LEU A 18 -16.07 36.72 -33.04
C LEU A 18 -16.22 35.19 -32.94
N VAL A 19 -17.12 34.58 -33.73
CA VAL A 19 -17.29 33.11 -33.75
C VAL A 19 -16.02 32.41 -34.25
N LEU A 20 -15.38 32.94 -35.31
CA LEU A 20 -14.12 32.40 -35.82
C LEU A 20 -12.96 32.52 -34.80
N TYR A 21 -12.88 33.65 -34.08
CA TYR A 21 -11.88 33.86 -33.02
C TYR A 21 -12.05 32.88 -31.85
N VAL A 22 -13.29 32.54 -31.47
CA VAL A 22 -13.57 31.59 -30.38
C VAL A 22 -13.25 30.14 -30.80
N SER A 23 -13.48 29.77 -32.06
CA SER A 23 -13.13 28.43 -32.55
C SER A 23 -11.61 28.19 -32.70
N ALA A 24 -10.82 29.24 -32.96
CA ALA A 24 -9.36 29.10 -33.09
C ALA A 24 -8.64 28.88 -31.74
N ASN A 25 -9.27 29.24 -30.61
CA ASN A 25 -8.66 29.18 -29.28
C ASN A 25 -9.02 27.93 -28.47
N LYS A 26 -9.85 27.04 -29.02
CA LYS A 26 -10.36 25.85 -28.29
C LYS A 26 -9.46 24.62 -28.37
N GLN A 27 -8.37 24.67 -29.14
CA GLN A 27 -7.58 23.48 -29.48
C GLN A 27 -6.22 23.36 -28.75
N GLN A 28 -5.85 24.31 -27.88
CA GLN A 28 -4.57 24.26 -27.14
C GLN A 28 -4.69 23.98 -25.64
N LYS A 29 -5.89 23.78 -25.09
CA LYS A 29 -6.07 23.58 -23.64
C LYS A 29 -6.19 22.13 -23.18
N HIS A 30 -5.97 21.15 -24.06
CA HIS A 30 -6.14 19.72 -23.76
C HIS A 30 -4.85 18.91 -23.65
N GLN A 31 -3.66 19.48 -23.90
CA GLN A 31 -2.41 18.71 -23.91
C GLN A 31 -1.53 18.83 -22.66
N ASN A 32 -1.91 19.62 -21.65
CA ASN A 32 -1.06 19.86 -20.47
C ASN A 32 -1.65 19.32 -19.14
N GLN A 33 -2.74 18.56 -19.19
CA GLN A 33 -3.35 17.97 -17.99
C GLN A 33 -3.13 16.46 -17.84
N GLU A 34 -2.56 15.77 -18.84
CA GLU A 34 -2.44 14.30 -18.83
C GLU A 34 -1.02 13.77 -18.49
N ILE A 35 -0.06 14.63 -18.15
CA ILE A 35 1.30 14.18 -17.78
C ILE A 35 1.40 13.78 -16.28
N TRP A 36 0.44 14.21 -15.47
CA TRP A 36 0.44 13.97 -14.01
C TRP A 36 -0.37 12.75 -13.56
N GLU A 37 -1.11 12.13 -14.48
CA GLU A 37 -1.86 10.89 -14.24
C GLU A 37 -1.22 9.70 -14.95
N GLN A 38 0.11 9.70 -15.07
CA GLN A 38 0.82 8.45 -15.25
C GLN A 38 0.63 7.61 -13.99
N ASP A 39 -0.36 6.74 -14.08
CA ASP A 39 -0.71 5.72 -13.11
C ASP A 39 0.51 4.82 -12.83
N LEU A 40 1.30 5.23 -11.84
CA LEU A 40 2.44 4.45 -11.35
C LEU A 40 1.98 3.19 -10.61
N SER A 41 0.66 2.97 -10.42
CA SER A 41 0.14 1.75 -9.79
C SER A 41 0.43 0.50 -10.63
N ASP A 42 0.45 0.64 -11.96
CA ASP A 42 0.72 -0.48 -12.87
C ASP A 42 2.22 -0.71 -13.13
N THR A 43 3.05 0.33 -12.98
CA THR A 43 4.51 0.25 -13.18
C THR A 43 5.26 -0.19 -11.91
N PHE A 44 4.74 0.15 -10.72
CA PHE A 44 5.22 -0.36 -9.44
C PHE A 44 4.20 -1.34 -8.86
N LYS A 45 4.23 -2.58 -9.33
CA LYS A 45 3.72 -3.69 -8.54
C LYS A 45 4.62 -3.84 -7.32
N ILE A 46 4.32 -3.12 -6.26
CA ILE A 46 4.87 -3.40 -4.93
C ILE A 46 4.20 -4.71 -4.50
N GLU A 47 4.67 -5.82 -5.06
CA GLU A 47 4.50 -7.10 -4.41
C GLU A 47 5.12 -6.93 -3.02
N GLY A 48 4.29 -7.01 -1.97
CA GLY A 48 4.76 -6.84 -0.59
C GLY A 48 6.00 -7.69 -0.37
N SER A 49 7.09 -7.04 0.04
CA SER A 49 8.38 -7.73 0.14
C SER A 49 8.41 -8.54 1.42
N ASP A 50 8.40 -9.86 1.31
CA ASP A 50 8.59 -10.79 2.43
C ASP A 50 10.06 -10.85 2.92
N GLN A 51 10.92 -9.92 2.46
CA GLN A 51 12.35 -9.95 2.73
C GLN A 51 12.65 -9.82 4.23
N GLY A 52 13.34 -10.82 4.77
CA GLY A 52 13.75 -10.87 6.17
C GLY A 52 12.65 -11.30 7.14
N ILE A 53 11.41 -11.46 6.67
CA ILE A 53 10.31 -12.07 7.41
C ILE A 53 10.43 -13.58 7.27
N GLN A 54 10.41 -14.30 8.38
CA GLN A 54 10.39 -15.76 8.38
C GLN A 54 8.95 -16.27 8.40
N LYS A 55 8.13 -15.73 9.31
CA LYS A 55 6.76 -16.17 9.51
C LYS A 55 5.89 -15.04 10.06
N VAL A 56 4.63 -14.99 9.62
CA VAL A 56 3.58 -14.18 10.24
C VAL A 56 2.47 -15.12 10.64
N ASN A 57 2.07 -15.08 11.90
CA ASN A 57 1.02 -15.91 12.47
C ASN A 57 -0.11 -15.04 12.99
N LEU A 58 -1.35 -15.36 12.64
CA LEU A 58 -2.56 -14.75 13.16
C LEU A 58 -3.33 -15.81 13.96
N LYS A 59 -3.64 -15.50 15.21
CA LYS A 59 -4.59 -16.25 16.03
C LYS A 59 -5.82 -15.39 16.32
N CYS A 60 -6.99 -15.90 15.99
CA CYS A 60 -8.27 -15.28 16.29
C CYS A 60 -8.82 -15.90 17.59
N GLY A 61 -8.79 -15.13 18.67
CA GLY A 61 -9.49 -15.44 19.92
C GLY A 61 -10.98 -15.07 19.83
N ALA A 62 -11.71 -15.27 20.92
CA ALA A 62 -13.15 -14.95 20.97
C ALA A 62 -13.45 -13.45 20.75
N ASP A 63 -12.55 -12.57 21.20
CA ASP A 63 -12.70 -11.11 21.19
C ASP A 63 -11.41 -10.38 20.77
N SER A 64 -10.40 -11.09 20.27
CA SER A 64 -9.06 -10.55 20.04
C SER A 64 -8.37 -11.15 18.81
N MET A 65 -7.46 -10.37 18.24
CA MET A 65 -6.48 -10.80 17.24
C MET A 65 -5.09 -10.77 17.85
N ASN A 66 -4.35 -11.88 17.73
CA ASN A 66 -2.96 -11.99 18.14
C ASN A 66 -2.09 -12.25 16.91
N VAL A 67 -1.20 -11.32 16.61
CA VAL A 67 -0.28 -11.36 15.48
C VAL A 67 1.13 -11.57 15.99
N VAL A 68 1.79 -12.63 15.53
CA VAL A 68 3.18 -12.92 15.84
C VAL A 68 4.01 -12.85 14.56
N LEU A 69 4.98 -11.95 14.56
CA LEU A 69 5.99 -11.81 13.52
C LEU A 69 7.28 -12.51 13.96
N GLU A 70 7.81 -13.38 13.11
CA GLU A 70 9.14 -13.97 13.24
C GLU A 70 10.01 -13.52 12.06
N THR A 71 11.25 -13.12 12.33
CA THR A 71 12.20 -12.62 11.33
C THR A 71 13.52 -13.38 11.36
N GLU A 72 14.19 -13.46 10.22
CA GLU A 72 15.48 -14.18 10.08
C GLU A 72 16.59 -13.56 10.94
N LYS A 73 16.58 -12.23 11.06
CA LYS A 73 17.53 -11.41 11.83
C LYS A 73 16.77 -10.57 12.84
N PRO A 74 17.42 -10.08 13.92
CA PRO A 74 16.79 -9.15 14.85
C PRO A 74 16.18 -7.95 14.11
N PHE A 75 14.85 -7.83 14.20
CA PHE A 75 14.07 -6.76 13.61
C PHE A 75 14.13 -5.53 14.53
N THR A 76 14.49 -4.38 13.98
CA THR A 76 14.62 -3.09 14.68
C THR A 76 13.56 -2.07 14.27
N GLY A 77 12.72 -2.43 13.30
CA GLY A 77 11.68 -1.57 12.77
C GLY A 77 10.43 -1.52 13.64
N VAL A 78 9.28 -1.28 13.02
CA VAL A 78 7.99 -1.12 13.70
C VAL A 78 6.91 -1.98 13.05
N MET A 79 5.95 -2.43 13.86
CA MET A 79 4.77 -3.16 13.42
C MET A 79 3.53 -2.41 13.92
N TYR A 80 2.60 -2.06 13.02
CA TYR A 80 1.43 -1.25 13.39
C TYR A 80 0.21 -1.57 12.54
N THR A 81 -0.99 -1.32 13.07
CA THR A 81 -2.21 -1.42 12.25
C THR A 81 -2.39 -0.18 11.38
N ARG A 82 -3.01 -0.33 10.22
CA ARG A 82 -3.26 0.79 9.29
C ARG A 82 -3.92 1.97 10.02
N GLY A 83 -3.35 3.15 9.84
CA GLY A 83 -3.81 4.38 10.49
C GLY A 83 -3.32 4.58 11.94
N SER A 84 -2.50 3.67 12.49
CA SER A 84 -2.00 3.77 13.87
C SER A 84 -0.55 4.24 13.99
N PHE A 85 0.16 4.42 12.86
CA PHE A 85 1.57 4.84 12.84
C PHE A 85 1.83 6.09 13.68
N TYR A 86 1.07 7.16 13.46
CA TYR A 86 1.29 8.44 14.15
C TYR A 86 1.00 8.41 15.65
N LYS A 87 0.19 7.45 16.12
CA LYS A 87 -0.13 7.33 17.55
C LYS A 87 1.05 6.79 18.34
N GLN A 88 1.84 5.90 17.73
CA GLN A 88 3.01 5.26 18.34
C GLN A 88 2.75 4.61 19.71
N THR A 89 1.52 4.13 19.92
CA THR A 89 1.10 3.54 21.20
C THR A 89 0.57 2.13 21.01
N ALA A 90 0.97 1.23 21.91
CA ALA A 90 0.37 -0.09 22.05
C ALA A 90 -1.15 0.02 22.32
N PRO A 91 -1.95 -0.98 21.94
CA PRO A 91 -1.54 -2.22 21.27
C PRO A 91 -1.38 -2.08 19.74
N CYS A 92 -1.79 -0.96 19.14
CA CYS A 92 -1.89 -0.82 17.68
C CYS A 92 -0.58 -0.41 16.99
N PHE A 93 0.48 -0.18 17.78
CA PHE A 93 1.82 0.12 17.32
C PHE A 93 2.82 -0.52 18.28
N MET A 94 3.70 -1.34 17.73
CA MET A 94 4.70 -2.12 18.44
C MET A 94 6.07 -1.84 17.86
N LYS A 95 7.05 -1.71 18.75
CA LYS A 95 8.47 -1.64 18.41
C LYS A 95 9.27 -2.52 19.39
N PRO A 96 10.42 -3.05 19.00
CA PRO A 96 11.29 -3.78 19.93
C PRO A 96 11.63 -2.91 21.16
N SER A 97 11.65 -3.53 22.34
CA SER A 97 12.02 -2.84 23.58
C SER A 97 13.52 -2.55 23.69
N SER A 98 14.34 -3.33 22.97
CA SER A 98 15.80 -3.18 22.91
C SER A 98 16.24 -2.57 21.58
N ASN A 99 17.26 -1.72 21.64
CA ASN A 99 17.92 -1.17 20.45
C ASN A 99 18.59 -2.24 19.58
N GLN A 100 18.84 -3.43 20.12
CA GLN A 100 19.37 -4.57 19.37
C GLN A 100 18.31 -5.30 18.53
N GLY A 101 17.04 -4.90 18.65
CA GLY A 101 15.92 -5.53 17.97
C GLY A 101 15.46 -6.84 18.62
N SER A 102 14.49 -7.50 17.98
CA SER A 102 13.99 -8.82 18.38
C SER A 102 13.72 -9.66 17.14
N ARG A 103 13.94 -10.98 17.20
CA ARG A 103 13.54 -11.90 16.13
C ARG A 103 12.05 -12.24 16.16
N THR A 104 11.40 -11.95 17.28
CA THR A 104 9.97 -12.22 17.47
C THR A 104 9.30 -10.96 18.01
N MET A 105 8.21 -10.57 17.38
CA MET A 105 7.39 -9.44 17.77
C MET A 105 5.95 -9.89 17.87
N GLU A 106 5.24 -9.44 18.90
CA GLU A 106 3.85 -9.79 19.14
C GLU A 106 3.00 -8.53 19.22
N MET A 107 1.82 -8.59 18.62
CA MET A 107 0.79 -7.57 18.70
C MET A 107 -0.55 -8.24 19.02
N ASN A 108 -1.13 -7.87 20.16
CA ASN A 108 -2.41 -8.39 20.61
C ASN A 108 -3.39 -7.24 20.83
N PHE A 109 -4.52 -7.25 20.12
CA PHE A 109 -5.55 -6.21 20.24
C PHE A 109 -6.96 -6.79 20.17
N GLN A 110 -7.91 -6.10 20.81
CA GLN A 110 -9.32 -6.47 20.79
C GLN A 110 -9.96 -6.18 19.42
N LEU A 111 -10.99 -6.95 19.06
CA LEU A 111 -11.68 -6.84 17.76
C LEU A 111 -12.35 -5.47 17.52
N ASP A 112 -12.60 -4.68 18.57
CA ASP A 112 -13.15 -3.32 18.49
C ASP A 112 -12.07 -2.22 18.51
N GLN A 113 -10.79 -2.61 18.61
CA GLN A 113 -9.65 -1.71 18.66
C GLN A 113 -8.92 -1.62 17.31
N CYS A 114 -7.91 -0.74 17.27
CA CYS A 114 -6.93 -0.66 16.19
C CYS A 114 -7.52 -0.46 14.78
N GLN A 115 -8.70 0.16 14.69
CA GLN A 115 -9.43 0.45 13.45
C GLN A 115 -9.85 -0.81 12.69
N THR A 116 -10.10 -1.91 13.41
CA THR A 116 -10.61 -3.15 12.83
C THR A 116 -11.99 -2.91 12.22
N LEU A 117 -12.14 -3.29 10.96
CA LEU A 117 -13.40 -3.22 10.25
C LEU A 117 -14.22 -4.47 10.58
N ARG A 118 -15.52 -4.30 10.79
CA ARG A 118 -16.48 -5.37 11.10
C ARG A 118 -17.57 -5.41 10.04
N ASP A 119 -17.76 -6.58 9.43
CA ASP A 119 -18.87 -6.88 8.54
C ASP A 119 -19.59 -8.16 9.03
N GLY A 120 -20.70 -7.99 9.75
CA GLY A 120 -21.32 -9.10 10.47
C GLY A 120 -20.35 -9.72 11.48
N ASP A 121 -20.03 -11.01 11.31
CA ASP A 121 -19.07 -11.74 12.15
C ASP A 121 -17.70 -11.90 11.47
N LEU A 122 -17.43 -11.12 10.43
CA LEU A 122 -16.13 -11.00 9.79
C LEU A 122 -15.40 -9.75 10.33
N TYR A 123 -14.19 -9.94 10.84
CA TYR A 123 -13.34 -8.87 11.33
C TYR A 123 -12.07 -8.81 10.50
N THR A 124 -11.76 -7.62 9.96
CA THR A 124 -10.59 -7.41 9.10
C THR A 124 -9.73 -6.24 9.56
N ASN A 125 -8.42 -6.40 9.50
CA ASN A 125 -7.46 -5.33 9.77
C ASN A 125 -6.26 -5.46 8.81
N ILE A 126 -5.41 -4.44 8.72
CA ILE A 126 -4.16 -4.51 7.97
C ILE A 126 -3.02 -4.18 8.93
N VAL A 127 -2.10 -5.13 9.10
CA VAL A 127 -0.85 -4.91 9.83
C VAL A 127 0.26 -4.57 8.85
N VAL A 128 0.95 -3.47 9.13
CA VAL A 128 2.12 -2.99 8.39
C VAL A 128 3.36 -3.28 9.21
N ILE A 129 4.37 -3.84 8.55
CA ILE A 129 5.70 -4.09 9.08
C ILE A 129 6.67 -3.23 8.29
N GLN A 130 7.26 -2.26 8.98
CA GLN A 130 8.20 -1.30 8.40
C GLN A 130 9.59 -1.58 8.95
N ASN A 131 10.57 -1.82 8.08
CA ASN A 131 11.90 -2.22 8.51
C ASN A 131 12.70 -1.08 9.16
N ASP A 132 12.43 0.14 8.73
CA ASP A 132 12.99 1.37 9.28
C ASP A 132 11.88 2.13 10.03
N PRO A 133 12.10 2.62 11.26
CA PRO A 133 11.07 3.31 12.04
C PRO A 133 10.67 4.69 11.48
N GLU A 134 11.51 5.30 10.63
CA GLU A 134 11.33 6.67 10.13
C GLU A 134 11.01 6.71 8.63
N LEU A 135 11.52 5.75 7.86
CA LEU A 135 11.42 5.74 6.40
C LEU A 135 10.63 4.55 5.88
N ILE A 136 9.79 4.80 4.87
CA ILE A 136 9.17 3.74 4.08
C ILE A 136 10.19 3.23 3.07
N THR A 137 10.40 1.91 3.04
CA THR A 137 11.36 1.23 2.17
C THR A 137 10.67 0.17 1.32
N PRO A 138 11.23 -0.21 0.15
CA PRO A 138 10.70 -1.32 -0.65
C PRO A 138 10.67 -2.69 0.08
N GLY A 139 11.38 -2.81 1.21
CA GLY A 139 11.34 -4.01 2.05
C GLY A 139 10.13 -4.08 2.97
N ASP A 140 9.34 -3.02 3.08
CA ASP A 140 8.19 -2.99 3.98
C ASP A 140 7.06 -3.88 3.46
N SER A 141 6.27 -4.38 4.40
CA SER A 141 5.22 -5.36 4.16
C SER A 141 3.90 -4.94 4.78
N ALA A 142 2.79 -5.31 4.14
CA ALA A 142 1.46 -5.16 4.69
C ALA A 142 0.67 -6.47 4.52
N PHE A 143 0.08 -6.93 5.61
CA PHE A 143 -0.68 -8.18 5.66
C PHE A 143 -2.13 -7.90 6.03
N SER A 144 -3.06 -8.45 5.25
CA SER A 144 -4.48 -8.44 5.56
C SER A 144 -4.76 -9.52 6.60
N LEU A 145 -5.35 -9.13 7.72
CA LEU A 145 -5.82 -10.00 8.77
C LEU A 145 -7.32 -10.23 8.60
N GLU A 146 -7.76 -11.47 8.75
CA GLU A 146 -9.16 -11.85 8.64
C GLU A 146 -9.51 -12.88 9.71
N CYS A 147 -10.48 -12.55 10.56
CA CYS A 147 -11.11 -13.46 11.49
C CYS A 147 -12.59 -13.60 11.11
N ASP A 148 -12.97 -14.74 10.54
CA ASP A 148 -14.34 -15.05 10.15
C ASP A 148 -15.00 -15.99 11.17
N PHE A 149 -15.94 -15.45 11.96
CA PHE A 149 -16.70 -16.20 12.95
C PHE A 149 -18.10 -16.60 12.46
N ARG A 150 -18.44 -16.35 11.19
CA ARG A 150 -19.77 -16.71 10.63
C ARG A 150 -20.00 -18.22 10.59
N GLN A 151 -18.93 -19.01 10.66
CA GLN A 151 -19.01 -20.47 10.80
C GLN A 151 -18.83 -20.85 12.27
N PRO A 152 -19.80 -21.56 12.89
CA PRO A 152 -19.67 -21.98 14.28
C PRO A 152 -18.52 -22.98 14.41
N ARG A 153 -17.48 -22.64 15.17
CA ARG A 153 -16.43 -23.58 15.57
C ARG A 153 -16.06 -23.39 17.03
N SER A 154 -15.93 -24.50 17.74
CA SER A 154 -15.54 -24.58 19.15
C SER A 154 -14.03 -24.48 19.38
N LEU A 155 -13.27 -23.80 18.50
CA LEU A 155 -11.81 -23.90 18.45
C LEU A 155 -11.15 -22.58 17.99
N ASP A 156 -10.03 -22.24 18.61
CA ASP A 156 -9.14 -21.14 18.21
C ASP A 156 -8.67 -21.32 16.76
N VAL A 157 -8.75 -20.27 15.96
CA VAL A 157 -8.34 -20.28 14.54
C VAL A 157 -6.94 -19.70 14.40
N GLU A 158 -6.01 -20.49 13.85
CA GLU A 158 -4.64 -20.09 13.56
C GLU A 158 -4.39 -20.08 12.05
N ALA A 159 -3.86 -18.97 11.53
CA ALA A 159 -3.42 -18.83 10.15
C ALA A 159 -1.95 -18.41 10.14
N SER A 160 -1.11 -19.12 9.39
CA SER A 160 0.30 -18.77 9.27
C SER A 160 0.75 -18.61 7.83
N MET A 161 1.56 -17.59 7.57
CA MET A 161 2.26 -17.37 6.32
C MET A 161 3.76 -17.52 6.57
N GLN A 162 4.45 -18.25 5.71
CA GLN A 162 5.91 -18.39 5.72
C GLN A 162 6.46 -17.76 4.45
N ALA A 163 7.55 -17.00 4.57
CA ALA A 163 8.23 -16.46 3.41
C ALA A 163 8.87 -17.60 2.58
N ARG A 164 8.99 -17.41 1.27
CA ARG A 164 9.57 -18.44 0.40
C ARG A 164 11.09 -18.48 0.58
N ASP A 165 11.64 -19.68 0.83
CA ASP A 165 13.09 -19.90 0.83
C ASP A 165 13.70 -19.49 -0.52
N ARG A 166 14.43 -18.38 -0.55
CA ARG A 166 15.22 -17.98 -1.73
C ARG A 166 16.47 -18.84 -1.79
N LYS A 167 16.43 -19.92 -2.59
CA LYS A 167 17.67 -20.58 -3.04
C LYS A 167 18.49 -19.55 -3.83
N ILE A 168 19.55 -19.03 -3.23
CA ILE A 168 20.54 -18.21 -3.92
C ILE A 168 21.06 -19.06 -5.09
N ALA A 169 20.76 -18.64 -6.33
CA ALA A 169 21.33 -19.24 -7.52
C ALA A 169 22.83 -18.95 -7.54
N GLN A 170 23.61 -19.79 -6.87
CA GLN A 170 25.05 -19.88 -7.09
C GLN A 170 25.27 -20.52 -8.46
N ASN A 171 25.30 -19.71 -9.52
CA ASN A 171 25.93 -20.09 -10.77
C ASN A 171 26.42 -18.84 -11.48
N ALA A 172 27.54 -18.32 -10.99
CA ALA A 172 28.42 -17.47 -11.76
C ALA A 172 29.86 -17.97 -11.59
N THR A 173 30.39 -18.48 -12.70
CA THR A 173 31.82 -18.66 -13.01
C THR A 173 32.49 -19.96 -12.54
N GLN A 174 32.47 -20.98 -13.42
CA GLN A 174 33.52 -21.99 -13.48
C GLN A 174 34.86 -21.32 -13.89
N PRO A 175 35.96 -21.51 -13.16
CA PRO A 175 37.29 -21.38 -13.73
C PRO A 175 37.67 -22.73 -14.37
N SER A 176 37.90 -22.72 -15.67
CA SER A 176 38.52 -23.83 -16.40
C SER A 176 39.94 -24.06 -15.89
N THR A 177 40.17 -25.18 -15.22
CA THR A 177 41.51 -25.68 -14.90
C THR A 177 42.15 -26.24 -16.17
N GLN A 178 43.18 -25.55 -16.65
CA GLN A 178 44.06 -26.02 -17.73
C GLN A 178 45.05 -27.03 -17.14
N LYS A 179 45.00 -28.27 -17.65
CA LYS A 179 45.86 -29.40 -17.26
C LYS A 179 47.15 -29.35 -18.09
N ASN A 180 48.30 -29.45 -17.40
CA ASN A 180 49.63 -29.68 -17.99
C ASN A 180 49.70 -30.98 -18.80
#